data_AF-A0A8S1F844-F1
#
_entry.id   AF-A0A8S1F844-F1
#
_cell.length_a   1.000
_cell.length_b   1.000
_cell.length_c   1.000
_cell.angle_alpha   90.00
_cell.angle_beta   90.00
_cell.angle_gamma   90.00
#
_symmetry.space_group_name_H-M   'P 1'
#
loop_
_entity.id
_entity.type
_entity.pdbx_description
1 polymer ?
#
loop_
_entity_poly.entity_id
_entity_poly.type
_entity_poly.pdbx_seq_one_letter_code
_entity_poly.pdbx_strand_id
1 'polypeptide(L)'
;MVSQAVIFLGHLVPLTLIWVACVHNIIPVNNYLPEFAHHFVLYAPIFAVIMLGIYAVGSVVYGVATFNDCAEAREELIQEIKEAREDLKKRKVLD
;
A
#
# COMPACT_ATOMS: atom_id res chain seq x y z
N MET A 1 -7.26 5.65 -15.22
CA MET A 1 -8.12 5.51 -14.03
C MET A 1 -9.16 4.40 -14.18
N VAL A 2 -9.91 4.32 -15.29
CA VAL A 2 -10.94 3.26 -15.51
C VAL A 2 -10.38 1.83 -15.47
N SER A 3 -9.19 1.58 -16.05
CA SER A 3 -8.60 0.23 -16.08
C SER A 3 -8.26 -0.33 -14.69
N GLN A 4 -7.73 0.49 -13.78
CA GLN A 4 -7.38 0.07 -12.42
C GLN A 4 -8.63 -0.27 -11.59
N ALA A 5 -9.69 0.53 -11.71
CA ALA A 5 -10.96 0.26 -11.03
C ALA A 5 -11.62 -1.03 -11.52
N VAL A 6 -11.58 -1.30 -12.83
CA VAL A 6 -12.12 -2.53 -13.43
C VAL A 6 -11.35 -3.75 -12.95
N ILE A 7 -10.02 -3.68 -12.90
CA ILE A 7 -9.18 -4.78 -12.38
C ILE A 7 -9.54 -5.04 -10.91
N PHE A 8 -9.65 -4.00 -10.08
CA PHE A 8 -10.00 -4.15 -8.68
C PHE A 8 -11.38 -4.78 -8.47
N LEU A 9 -12.39 -4.30 -9.20
CA LEU A 9 -13.73 -4.89 -9.22
C LEU A 9 -13.72 -6.36 -9.66
N GLY A 10 -12.91 -6.69 -10.67
CA GLY A 10 -12.75 -8.04 -11.18
C GLY A 10 -12.24 -9.04 -10.14
N HIS A 11 -11.50 -8.58 -9.12
CA HIS A 11 -11.03 -9.44 -8.02
C HIS A 11 -11.98 -9.43 -6.81
N LEU A 12 -12.53 -8.26 -6.45
CA LEU A 12 -13.41 -8.15 -5.28
C LEU A 12 -14.77 -8.81 -5.46
N VAL A 13 -15.37 -8.70 -6.64
CA VAL A 13 -16.69 -9.29 -6.92
C VAL A 13 -16.69 -10.81 -6.72
N PRO A 14 -15.77 -11.60 -7.31
CA PRO A 14 -15.75 -13.05 -7.07
C PRO A 14 -15.43 -13.39 -5.61
N LEU A 15 -14.52 -12.65 -4.95
CA LEU A 15 -14.19 -12.88 -3.53
C LEU A 15 -15.41 -12.70 -2.61
N THR A 16 -16.19 -11.64 -2.83
CA THR A 16 -17.41 -11.38 -2.05
C THR A 16 -18.51 -12.39 -2.35
N LEU A 17 -18.68 -12.81 -3.61
CA LEU A 17 -19.62 -13.86 -4.00
C LEU A 17 -19.27 -15.21 -3.35
N ILE A 18 -18.00 -15.60 -3.33
CA ILE A 18 -17.54 -16.83 -2.67
C ILE A 18 -17.83 -16.77 -1.17
N TRP A 19 -17.54 -15.63 -0.52
CA TRP A 19 -17.82 -15.46 0.91
C TRP A 19 -19.32 -15.58 1.23
N VAL A 20 -20.19 -14.91 0.45
CA VAL A 20 -21.65 -15.03 0.59
C VAL A 20 -22.10 -16.48 0.38
N ALA A 21 -21.57 -17.18 -0.63
CA ALA A 21 -21.90 -18.58 -0.88
C ALA A 21 -21.50 -19.52 0.28
N CYS A 22 -20.37 -19.25 0.93
CA CYS A 22 -19.94 -19.96 2.13
C CYS A 22 -20.85 -19.68 3.34
N VAL A 23 -21.25 -18.42 3.56
CA VAL A 23 -22.14 -18.03 4.67
C VAL A 23 -23.55 -18.62 4.51
N HIS A 24 -24.07 -18.66 3.28
CA HIS A 24 -25.38 -19.25 2.98
C HIS A 24 -25.38 -20.78 2.87
N ASN A 25 -24.25 -21.45 3.15
CA ASN A 25 -24.10 -22.91 3.07
C ASN A 25 -24.43 -23.47 1.68
N ILE A 26 -24.30 -22.65 0.63
CA ILE A 26 -24.37 -23.10 -0.78
C ILE A 26 -23.16 -23.99 -1.06
N ILE A 27 -22.01 -23.63 -0.48
CA ILE A 27 -20.83 -24.48 -0.38
C ILE A 27 -20.80 -25.02 1.06
N PRO A 28 -20.88 -26.34 1.28
CA PRO A 28 -21.00 -26.93 2.62
C PRO A 28 -19.67 -26.94 3.40
N VAL A 29 -18.88 -25.87 3.30
CA VAL A 29 -17.61 -25.69 4.03
C VAL A 29 -17.84 -25.81 5.55
N ASN A 30 -18.98 -25.32 6.01
CA ASN A 30 -19.36 -25.33 7.42
C ASN A 30 -19.54 -26.74 8.00
N ASN A 31 -19.86 -27.74 7.17
CA ASN A 31 -20.07 -29.12 7.61
C ASN A 31 -18.76 -29.88 7.84
N TYR A 32 -17.67 -29.44 7.21
CA TYR A 32 -16.33 -30.01 7.37
C TYR A 32 -15.50 -29.28 8.44
N LEU A 33 -15.94 -28.08 8.84
CA LEU A 33 -15.23 -27.24 9.79
C LEU A 33 -15.76 -27.40 11.22
N PRO A 34 -14.88 -27.40 12.22
CA PRO A 34 -15.27 -27.36 13.63
C PRO A 34 -15.99 -26.04 13.97
N GLU A 35 -16.87 -26.07 14.96
CA GLU A 35 -17.80 -24.99 15.33
C GLU A 35 -17.11 -23.63 15.61
N PHE A 36 -15.87 -23.65 16.12
CA PHE A 36 -15.09 -22.43 16.32
C PHE A 36 -14.74 -21.72 15.01
N ALA A 37 -14.52 -22.47 13.93
CA ALA A 37 -14.11 -21.94 12.63
C ALA A 37 -15.26 -21.28 11.88
N HIS A 38 -16.51 -21.55 12.27
CA HIS A 38 -17.71 -20.93 11.68
C HIS A 38 -17.70 -19.41 11.89
N HIS A 39 -17.27 -18.98 13.09
CA HIS A 39 -17.12 -17.58 13.43
C HIS A 39 -16.03 -16.90 12.58
N PHE A 40 -14.93 -17.61 12.29
CA PHE A 40 -13.88 -17.09 11.40
C PHE A 40 -14.38 -16.87 9.98
N VAL A 41 -15.20 -17.78 9.44
CA VAL A 41 -15.80 -17.63 8.10
C VAL A 41 -16.77 -16.45 8.06
N LEU A 42 -17.60 -16.28 9.10
CA LEU A 42 -18.54 -15.17 9.19
C LEU A 42 -17.83 -13.81 9.25
N TYR A 43 -16.77 -13.70 10.05
CA TYR A 43 -16.01 -12.45 10.24
C TYR A 43 -14.81 -12.31 9.29
N ALA A 44 -14.67 -13.19 8.29
CA ALA A 44 -13.57 -13.16 7.32
C ALA A 44 -13.33 -11.78 6.67
N PRO A 45 -14.37 -11.00 6.27
CA PRO A 45 -14.15 -9.67 5.69
C PRO A 45 -13.48 -8.70 6.67
N ILE A 46 -13.80 -8.79 7.96
CA ILE A 46 -13.20 -7.94 9.01
C ILE A 46 -11.72 -8.30 9.17
N PHE A 47 -11.40 -9.59 9.24
CA PHE A 47 -10.00 -10.04 9.31
C PHE A 47 -9.20 -9.60 8.08
N ALA A 48 -9.80 -9.63 6.88
CA ALA A 48 -9.15 -9.14 5.66
C ALA A 48 -8.80 -7.64 5.74
N VAL A 49 -9.72 -6.81 6.24
CA VAL A 49 -9.47 -5.36 6.44
C VAL A 49 -8.36 -5.13 7.46
N ILE A 50 -8.36 -5.87 8.58
CA ILE A 50 -7.31 -5.75 9.60
C ILE A 50 -5.95 -6.10 9.02
N MET A 51 -5.83 -7.20 8.27
CA MET A 51 -4.58 -7.62 7.63
C MET A 51 -4.08 -6.61 6.61
N LEU A 52 -4.98 -6.04 5.78
CA LEU A 52 -4.65 -4.96 4.86
C LEU A 52 -4.18 -3.71 5.61
N GLY A 53 -4.81 -3.38 6.75
CA GLY A 53 -4.39 -2.28 7.61
C GLY A 53 -2.98 -2.48 8.18
N ILE A 54 -2.68 -3.67 8.70
CA ILE A 54 -1.34 -4.03 9.19
C ILE A 54 -0.31 -3.94 8.06
N TYR A 55 -0.65 -4.49 6.88
CA TYR A 55 0.21 -4.40 5.70
C TYR A 55 0.47 -2.95 5.29
N ALA A 56 -0.57 -2.11 5.26
CA ALA A 56 -0.45 -0.70 4.91
C ALA A 56 0.48 0.03 5.90
N VAL A 57 0.25 -0.12 7.21
CA VAL A 57 1.11 0.49 8.24
C VAL A 57 2.55 -0.02 8.11
N GLY A 58 2.74 -1.34 7.96
CA GLY A 58 4.06 -1.95 7.80
C GLY A 58 4.79 -1.43 6.56
N SER A 59 4.09 -1.27 5.44
CA SER A 59 4.67 -0.74 4.20
C SER A 59 5.11 0.72 4.34
N VAL A 60 4.35 1.54 5.07
CA VAL A 60 4.70 2.93 5.35
C VAL A 60 5.89 3.00 6.29
N VAL A 61 5.88 2.24 7.39
CA VAL A 61 7.00 2.18 8.35
C VAL A 61 8.27 1.70 7.65
N TYR A 62 8.17 0.64 6.85
CA TYR A 62 9.30 0.14 6.06
C TYR A 62 9.80 1.18 5.06
N GLY A 63 8.90 1.87 4.36
CA GLY A 63 9.25 2.93 3.40
C GLY A 63 9.93 4.12 4.07
N VAL A 64 9.49 4.51 5.27
CA VAL A 64 10.14 5.58 6.06
C VAL A 64 11.50 5.12 6.59
N ALA A 65 11.60 3.90 7.13
CA ALA A 65 12.87 3.35 7.62
C ALA A 65 13.89 3.14 6.50
N THR A 66 13.42 2.82 5.29
CA THR A 66 14.24 2.60 4.09
C THR A 66 14.32 3.85 3.21
N PHE A 67 13.84 5.01 3.69
CA PHE A 67 14.06 6.29 3.03
C PHE A 67 15.54 6.62 3.17
N ASN A 68 16.35 5.96 2.33
CA ASN A 68 17.80 6.04 2.28
C ASN A 68 18.18 7.52 2.25
N ASP A 69 19.07 7.90 3.16
CA ASP A 69 19.53 9.26 3.34
C ASP A 69 19.83 9.87 1.97
N CYS A 70 19.17 10.98 1.67
CA CYS A 70 19.42 11.84 0.53
C CYS A 70 20.82 12.48 0.60
N ALA A 71 21.84 11.79 1.11
CA ALA A 71 23.21 12.30 1.22
C ALA A 71 23.77 12.62 -0.17
N GLU A 72 23.61 11.70 -1.13
CA GLU A 72 24.03 11.88 -2.52
C GLU A 72 23.23 13.01 -3.19
N ALA A 73 21.90 12.97 -3.12
CA ALA A 73 21.05 14.03 -3.67
C ALA A 73 21.30 15.41 -3.01
N ARG A 74 21.70 15.44 -1.73
CA ARG A 74 22.09 16.66 -1.01
C ARG A 74 23.44 17.18 -1.48
N GLU A 75 24.41 16.30 -1.73
CA GLU A 75 25.71 16.69 -2.29
C GLU A 75 25.56 17.26 -3.70
N GLU A 76 24.80 16.59 -4.56
CA GLU A 76 24.48 17.08 -5.91
C GLU A 76 23.80 18.46 -5.86
N LEU A 77 22.76 18.62 -5.01
CA LEU A 77 22.08 19.91 -4.83
C LEU A 77 23.02 21.00 -4.30
N ILE A 78 23.92 20.70 -3.37
CA ILE A 78 24.88 21.69 -2.86
C ILE A 78 25.88 22.10 -3.96
N GLN A 79 26.26 21.16 -4.82
CA GLN A 79 27.14 21.44 -5.96
C GLN A 79 26.44 22.35 -6.98
N GLU A 80 25.18 22.07 -7.33
CA GLU A 80 24.38 22.94 -8.19
C GLU A 80 24.20 24.35 -7.61
N ILE A 81 23.97 24.47 -6.30
CA ILE A 81 23.89 25.78 -5.62
C ILE A 81 25.20 26.54 -5.73
N LYS A 82 26.34 25.86 -5.60
CA LYS A 82 27.67 26.49 -5.70
C LYS A 82 27.91 27.01 -7.11
N GLU A 83 27.62 26.21 -8.13
CA GLU A 83 27.76 26.62 -9.53
C GLU A 83 26.83 27.78 -9.88
N ALA A 84 25.56 27.72 -9.46
CA ALA A 84 24.61 28.82 -9.66
C ALA A 84 25.07 30.12 -8.97
N ARG A 85 25.64 30.03 -7.76
CA ARG A 85 26.21 31.20 -7.07
C ARG A 85 27.41 31.79 -7.80
N GLU A 86 28.30 30.95 -8.33
CA GLU A 86 29.44 31.42 -9.13
C GLU A 86 28.98 32.09 -10.44
N ASP A 87 27.97 31.55 -11.10
CA ASP A 87 27.41 32.16 -12.32
C ASP A 87 26.73 33.51 -12.02
N LEU A 88 25.99 33.62 -10.90
CA LEU A 88 25.40 34.88 -10.46
C LEU A 88 26.44 35.94 -10.07
N LYS A 89 27.56 35.53 -9.47
CA LYS A 89 28.72 36.41 -9.21
C LYS A 89 29.37 36.89 -10.51
N LYS A 90 29.56 36.00 -11.50
CA LYS A 90 30.06 36.37 -12.84
C LYS A 90 29.14 37.38 -13.52
N ARG A 91 27.83 37.22 -13.36
CA ARG A 91 26.80 38.15 -13.86
C ARG A 91 26.68 39.45 -13.04
N LYS A 92 27.45 39.62 -11.95
CA LYS A 92 27.39 40.76 -11.01
C LYS A 92 26.00 41.00 -10.40
N VAL A 93 25.21 39.94 -10.26
CA VAL A 93 23.90 39.98 -9.60
C VAL A 93 24.04 39.77 -8.09
N LEU A 94 25.08 39.04 -7.68
CA LEU A 94 25.46 38.80 -6.30
C LEU A 94 26.94 39.21 -6.11
N ASP A 95 27.25 39.90 -5.00
CA ASP A 95 28.61 40.25 -4.59
C ASP A 95 29.42 39.02 -4.12
#